data_AF-A0A0H0XNC2-F1
#
_entry.id   AF-A0A0H0XNC2-F1
#
_cell.length_a   1.000
_cell.length_b   1.000
_cell.length_c   1.000
_cell.angle_alpha   90.00
_cell.angle_beta   90.00
_cell.angle_gamma   90.00
#
_symmetry.space_group_name_H-M   'P 1'
#
loop_
_entity.id
_entity.type
_entity.pdbx_description
1 polymer ?
#
loop_
_entity_poly.entity_id
_entity_poly.type
_entity_poly.pdbx_seq_one_letter_code
_entity_poly.pdbx_strand_id
1 'polypeptide(L)'
;MVFVSHTTRLNIGVLGVMLFFMLSGYWVTSIWRERFSGHNVLWFYASRYFRIIPVYLLVAIPAAIALDRPLLPNILLFGIATNNEADALTISWSLDIELQFYLILPLLLTAFSRVSKVMVAASIGAAACAWALRSEIELVTVFQYLPAFLIGAYFYDNRVHVSKRAAHISAALFVLVSAVLAVLPATAPFLLKTTILPEGTAVFSMVWMLFLVPYVMASLEIQSTPLDRHLGNISYPFYLVHTIVLYAMTMLLGGMERKVAALITTSALALMIYVVADRPIEKLRNRYLSPGNKAKARSVPDPALSRLP
;
A
#
# COMPACT_ATOMS: atom_id res chain seq x y z
N MET A 1 -7.89 1.39 -8.69
CA MET A 1 -8.89 0.36 -8.32
C MET A 1 -9.81 0.82 -7.19
N VAL A 2 -9.28 1.32 -6.06
CA VAL A 2 -10.11 1.76 -4.92
C VAL A 2 -11.14 2.82 -5.27
N PHE A 3 -10.73 3.90 -5.96
CA PHE A 3 -11.66 4.93 -6.45
C PHE A 3 -12.78 4.38 -7.34
N VAL A 4 -12.43 3.51 -8.28
CA VAL A 4 -13.40 2.84 -9.16
C VAL A 4 -14.37 2.02 -8.33
N SER A 5 -13.87 1.33 -7.30
CA SER A 5 -14.74 0.59 -6.40
C SER A 5 -15.72 1.50 -5.65
N HIS A 6 -15.31 2.67 -5.18
CA HIS A 6 -16.21 3.62 -4.49
C HIS A 6 -17.19 4.33 -5.43
N THR A 7 -16.94 4.37 -6.74
CA THR A 7 -17.80 5.06 -7.72
C THR A 7 -18.66 4.13 -8.57
N THR A 8 -18.43 2.81 -8.50
CA THR A 8 -19.12 1.79 -9.31
C THR A 8 -19.65 0.66 -8.45
N ARG A 9 -20.36 -0.29 -9.08
CA ARG A 9 -20.80 -1.53 -8.42
C ARG A 9 -19.68 -2.55 -8.26
N LEU A 10 -18.48 -2.29 -8.79
CA LEU A 10 -17.38 -3.25 -8.72
C LEU A 10 -16.73 -3.22 -7.34
N ASN A 11 -16.62 -4.37 -6.70
CA ASN A 11 -15.95 -4.55 -5.41
C ASN A 11 -14.47 -4.92 -5.59
N ILE A 12 -13.73 -4.06 -6.30
CA ILE A 12 -12.30 -4.27 -6.62
C ILE A 12 -11.36 -3.47 -5.71
N GLY A 13 -11.90 -2.76 -4.72
CA GLY A 13 -11.13 -1.91 -3.82
C GLY A 13 -10.19 -2.74 -2.95
N VAL A 14 -10.73 -3.77 -2.29
CA VAL A 14 -9.96 -4.66 -1.42
C VAL A 14 -8.90 -5.44 -2.20
N LEU A 15 -9.22 -5.93 -3.41
CA LEU A 15 -8.24 -6.51 -4.33
C LEU A 15 -7.07 -5.54 -4.61
N GLY A 16 -7.38 -4.27 -4.89
CA GLY A 16 -6.36 -3.25 -5.09
C GLY A 16 -5.44 -3.08 -3.87
N VAL A 17 -5.99 -3.17 -2.66
CA VAL A 17 -5.20 -3.11 -1.41
C VAL A 17 -4.35 -4.37 -1.21
N MET A 18 -4.85 -5.55 -1.56
CA MET A 18 -4.04 -6.79 -1.50
C MET A 18 -2.84 -6.73 -2.46
N LEU A 19 -3.05 -6.23 -3.68
CA LEU A 19 -1.96 -5.98 -4.63
C LEU A 19 -0.98 -4.93 -4.11
N PHE A 20 -1.47 -3.89 -3.46
CA PHE A 20 -0.63 -2.89 -2.80
C PHE A 20 0.24 -3.51 -1.70
N PHE A 21 -0.29 -4.36 -0.82
CA PHE A 21 0.50 -5.05 0.20
C PHE A 21 1.57 -5.97 -0.41
N MET A 22 1.23 -6.65 -1.50
CA MET A 22 2.21 -7.45 -2.24
C MET A 22 3.32 -6.60 -2.87
N LEU A 23 2.97 -5.47 -3.50
CA LEU A 23 3.95 -4.53 -4.05
C LEU A 23 4.81 -3.91 -2.94
N SER A 24 4.22 -3.61 -1.78
CA SER A 24 4.95 -3.15 -0.59
C SER A 24 5.95 -4.22 -0.13
N GLY A 25 5.55 -5.49 -0.12
CA GLY A 25 6.44 -6.62 0.11
C GLY A 25 7.70 -6.62 -0.75
N TYR A 26 7.53 -6.39 -2.05
CA TYR A 26 8.65 -6.32 -3.00
C TYR A 26 9.53 -5.08 -2.74
N TRP A 27 8.95 -3.88 -2.73
CA TRP A 27 9.69 -2.62 -2.66
C TRP A 27 10.32 -2.34 -1.30
N VAL A 28 9.67 -2.72 -0.21
CA VAL A 28 10.21 -2.46 1.12
C VAL A 28 11.36 -3.44 1.40
N THR A 29 11.26 -4.69 0.94
CA THR A 29 12.36 -5.66 0.99
C THR A 29 13.55 -5.17 0.17
N SER A 30 13.32 -4.65 -1.04
CA SER A 30 14.42 -4.10 -1.86
C SER A 30 15.12 -2.93 -1.19
N ILE A 31 14.35 -2.00 -0.63
CA ILE A 31 14.90 -0.84 0.08
C ILE A 31 15.67 -1.29 1.33
N TRP A 32 15.17 -2.26 2.09
CA TRP A 32 15.85 -2.80 3.26
C TRP A 32 17.22 -3.39 2.89
N ARG A 33 17.27 -4.23 1.85
CA ARG A 33 18.50 -4.90 1.42
C ARG A 33 19.50 -3.97 0.74
N GLU A 34 19.04 -3.15 -0.20
CA GLU A 34 19.94 -2.33 -1.04
C GLU A 34 20.36 -1.04 -0.34
N ARG A 35 19.43 -0.35 0.33
CA ARG A 35 19.65 1.02 0.82
C ARG A 35 20.04 1.09 2.29
N PHE A 36 19.57 0.17 3.13
CA PHE A 36 19.88 0.15 4.57
C PHE A 36 20.82 -0.99 4.96
N SER A 37 21.35 -1.71 3.96
CA SER A 37 22.32 -2.82 4.11
C SER A 37 21.89 -3.89 5.10
N GLY A 38 20.59 -4.01 5.41
CA GLY A 38 20.07 -4.97 6.38
C GLY A 38 20.37 -4.71 7.86
N HIS A 39 20.93 -3.55 8.25
CA HIS A 39 21.34 -3.32 9.65
C HIS A 39 20.88 -1.99 10.24
N ASN A 40 20.51 -1.01 9.41
CA ASN A 40 20.20 0.33 9.89
C ASN A 40 18.70 0.53 10.18
N VAL A 41 18.20 -0.21 11.19
CA VAL A 41 16.77 -0.33 11.55
C VAL A 41 16.12 1.03 11.89
N LEU A 42 16.75 1.83 12.76
CA LEU A 42 16.18 3.10 13.20
C LEU A 42 15.98 4.08 12.03
N TRP A 43 16.99 4.19 11.16
CA TRP A 43 16.91 5.08 10.00
C TRP A 43 15.94 4.55 8.94
N PHE A 44 15.78 3.23 8.83
CA PHE A 44 14.73 2.63 8.01
C PHE A 44 13.34 3.03 8.53
N TYR A 45 13.06 2.84 9.83
CA TYR A 45 11.78 3.24 10.42
C TYR A 45 11.50 4.73 10.24
N ALA A 46 12.47 5.60 10.53
CA ALA A 46 12.31 7.03 10.28
C ALA A 46 12.02 7.32 8.80
N SER A 47 12.78 6.73 7.86
CA SER A 47 12.56 6.95 6.42
C SER A 47 11.18 6.50 5.96
N ARG A 48 10.63 5.43 6.55
CA ARG A 48 9.31 4.92 6.22
C ARG A 48 8.20 5.75 6.86
N TYR A 49 8.33 6.09 8.14
CA TYR A 49 7.37 6.94 8.86
C TYR A 49 7.19 8.30 8.17
N PHE A 50 8.30 8.99 7.86
CA PHE A 50 8.27 10.27 7.15
C PHE A 50 7.87 10.17 5.67
N ARG A 51 7.71 8.97 5.11
CA ARG A 51 7.11 8.79 3.77
C ARG A 51 5.60 9.00 3.79
N ILE A 52 4.95 8.50 4.83
CA ILE A 52 3.48 8.38 4.91
C ILE A 52 2.92 9.57 5.68
N ILE A 53 3.40 9.76 6.92
CA ILE A 53 2.71 10.57 7.92
C ILE A 53 2.48 12.04 7.53
N PRO A 54 3.46 12.78 6.96
CA PRO A 54 3.25 14.20 6.70
C PRO A 54 2.08 14.51 5.76
N VAL A 55 1.98 13.76 4.66
CA VAL A 55 0.92 13.97 3.66
C VAL A 55 -0.39 13.34 4.15
N TYR A 56 -0.32 12.21 4.86
CA TYR A 56 -1.48 11.64 5.54
C TYR A 56 -2.14 12.65 6.49
N LEU A 57 -1.37 13.25 7.41
CA LEU A 57 -1.90 14.21 8.39
C LEU A 57 -2.46 15.48 7.74
N LEU A 58 -1.86 15.93 6.64
CA LEU A 58 -2.36 17.07 5.85
C LEU A 58 -3.80 16.84 5.34
N VAL A 59 -4.20 15.59 5.13
CA VAL A 59 -5.55 15.23 4.69
C VAL A 59 -6.43 14.78 5.86
N ALA A 60 -5.88 13.95 6.76
CA ALA A 60 -6.61 13.33 7.86
C ALA A 60 -7.05 14.33 8.93
N ILE A 61 -6.23 15.33 9.29
CA ILE A 61 -6.59 16.30 10.33
C ILE A 61 -7.78 17.18 9.87
N PRO A 62 -7.74 17.84 8.70
CA PRO A 62 -8.89 18.62 8.23
C PRO A 62 -10.15 17.75 8.06
N ALA A 63 -10.00 16.53 7.57
CA ALA A 63 -11.12 15.58 7.44
C ALA A 63 -11.72 15.22 8.80
N ALA A 64 -10.88 14.94 9.80
CA ALA A 64 -11.34 14.58 11.14
C ALA A 64 -12.08 15.75 11.80
N ILE A 65 -11.58 16.98 11.65
CA ILE A 65 -12.27 18.19 12.15
C ILE A 65 -13.60 18.39 11.43
N ALA A 66 -13.62 18.31 10.10
CA ALA A 66 -14.83 18.56 9.30
C ALA A 66 -15.93 17.51 9.52
N LEU A 67 -15.56 16.29 9.87
CA LEU A 67 -16.48 15.16 10.07
C LEU A 67 -16.72 14.84 11.56
N ASP A 68 -16.25 15.70 12.47
CA ASP A 68 -16.34 15.52 13.93
C ASP A 68 -15.86 14.14 14.41
N ARG A 69 -14.70 13.71 13.89
CA ARG A 69 -14.03 12.45 14.25
C ARG A 69 -12.93 12.70 15.27
N PRO A 70 -12.66 11.73 16.17
CA PRO A 70 -11.62 11.89 17.17
C PRO A 70 -10.25 12.08 16.51
N LEU A 71 -9.54 13.15 16.91
CA LEU A 71 -8.24 13.51 16.33
C LEU A 71 -7.15 12.51 16.67
N LEU A 72 -7.12 11.99 17.90
CA LEU A 72 -6.00 11.18 18.39
C LEU A 72 -5.75 9.91 17.54
N PRO A 73 -6.76 9.07 17.22
CA PRO A 73 -6.56 7.92 16.33
C PRO A 73 -6.05 8.31 14.93
N ASN A 74 -6.56 9.40 14.37
CA ASN A 74 -6.15 9.92 13.06
C ASN A 74 -4.76 10.57 13.08
N ILE A 75 -4.28 11.05 14.23
CA ILE A 75 -2.91 11.56 14.37
C ILE A 75 -1.92 10.40 14.52
N LEU A 76 -2.29 9.40 15.31
CA LEU A 76 -1.42 8.25 15.56
C LEU A 76 -1.31 7.34 14.34
N LEU A 77 -2.38 7.20 13.55
CA LEU A 77 -2.57 6.25 12.43
C LEU A 77 -2.49 4.77 12.88
N PHE A 78 -1.56 4.44 13.76
CA PHE A 78 -1.34 3.12 14.31
C PHE A 78 -2.54 2.67 15.15
N GLY A 79 -3.11 1.50 14.82
CA GLY A 79 -4.31 0.96 15.45
C GLY A 79 -5.64 1.44 14.86
N ILE A 80 -5.62 2.34 13.87
CA ILE A 80 -6.86 2.81 13.20
C ILE A 80 -7.55 1.69 12.41
N ALA A 81 -6.82 0.65 11.99
CA ALA A 81 -7.40 -0.51 11.31
C ALA A 81 -8.32 -1.31 12.23
N THR A 82 -8.01 -1.35 13.53
CA THR A 82 -8.87 -1.94 14.56
C THR A 82 -9.97 -0.95 14.94
N ASN A 83 -9.64 0.33 15.14
CA ASN A 83 -10.61 1.38 15.47
C ASN A 83 -11.16 2.09 14.22
N ASN A 84 -11.76 1.31 13.32
CA ASN A 84 -12.16 1.83 12.00
C ASN A 84 -13.28 2.89 12.08
N GLU A 85 -14.07 2.92 13.15
CA GLU A 85 -15.10 3.95 13.36
C GLU A 85 -14.52 5.34 13.60
N ALA A 86 -13.29 5.40 14.12
CA ALA A 86 -12.55 6.63 14.31
C ALA A 86 -11.88 7.15 13.02
N ASP A 87 -11.77 6.32 11.97
CA ASP A 87 -11.07 6.68 10.73
C ASP A 87 -11.83 7.76 9.94
N ALA A 88 -11.28 8.97 9.92
CA ALA A 88 -11.88 10.09 9.19
C ALA A 88 -11.86 9.87 7.68
N LEU A 89 -10.87 9.15 7.14
CA LEU A 89 -10.74 8.92 5.69
C LEU A 89 -11.40 7.62 5.23
N THR A 90 -11.83 6.75 6.16
CA THR A 90 -12.43 5.41 5.94
C THR A 90 -11.56 4.41 5.17
N ILE A 91 -10.33 4.78 4.86
CA ILE A 91 -9.35 4.04 4.05
C ILE A 91 -7.98 3.94 4.72
N SER A 92 -7.79 4.61 5.87
CA SER A 92 -6.52 4.68 6.59
C SER A 92 -6.11 3.34 7.19
N TRP A 93 -7.04 2.39 7.35
CA TRP A 93 -6.76 1.04 7.82
C TRP A 93 -5.62 0.35 7.05
N SER A 94 -5.51 0.59 5.74
CA SER A 94 -4.45 -0.01 4.92
C SER A 94 -3.07 0.60 5.19
N LEU A 95 -3.03 1.89 5.56
CA LEU A 95 -1.81 2.61 5.92
C LEU A 95 -1.32 2.21 7.32
N ASP A 96 -2.23 1.96 8.25
CA ASP A 96 -1.89 1.36 9.55
C ASP A 96 -1.24 -0.02 9.36
N ILE A 97 -1.87 -0.89 8.57
CA ILE A 97 -1.28 -2.19 8.23
C ILE A 97 0.09 -2.03 7.53
N GLU A 98 0.26 -1.03 6.67
CA GLU A 98 1.56 -0.72 6.07
C GLU A 98 2.62 -0.33 7.10
N LEU A 99 2.27 0.52 8.09
CA LEU A 99 3.18 0.83 9.20
C LEU A 99 3.53 -0.43 10.02
N GLN A 100 2.57 -1.32 10.26
CA GLN A 100 2.82 -2.58 10.95
C GLN A 100 3.75 -3.50 10.13
N PHE A 101 3.61 -3.55 8.81
CA PHE A 101 4.58 -4.24 7.94
C PHE A 101 5.99 -3.66 8.11
N TYR A 102 6.10 -2.34 8.15
CA TYR A 102 7.40 -1.69 8.33
C TYR A 102 8.05 -2.06 9.66
N LEU A 103 7.29 -2.25 10.74
CA LEU A 103 7.83 -2.67 12.04
C LEU A 103 8.31 -4.11 12.03
N ILE A 104 7.55 -5.03 11.43
CA ILE A 104 7.91 -6.46 11.44
C ILE A 104 9.02 -6.76 10.44
N LEU A 105 9.09 -6.04 9.31
CA LEU A 105 9.96 -6.40 8.20
C LEU A 105 11.45 -6.48 8.59
N PRO A 106 12.07 -5.47 9.24
CA PRO A 106 13.48 -5.57 9.59
C PRO A 106 13.74 -6.74 10.54
N LEU A 107 12.84 -7.02 11.48
CA LEU A 107 12.99 -8.16 12.40
C LEU A 107 12.95 -9.49 11.65
N LEU A 108 12.05 -9.62 10.68
CA LEU A 108 11.92 -10.82 9.86
C LEU A 108 13.13 -10.99 8.90
N LEU A 109 13.58 -9.93 8.24
CA LEU A 109 14.67 -9.99 7.26
C LEU A 109 16.08 -9.92 7.87
N THR A 110 16.22 -9.57 9.16
CA THR A 110 17.47 -9.77 9.89
C THR A 110 17.58 -11.19 10.44
N ALA A 111 16.46 -11.75 10.93
CA ALA A 111 16.42 -13.12 11.43
C ALA A 111 16.58 -14.17 10.31
N PHE A 112 16.06 -13.87 9.11
CA PHE A 112 16.13 -14.77 7.96
C PHE A 112 16.91 -14.14 6.80
N SER A 113 17.92 -14.86 6.30
CA SER A 113 18.75 -14.38 5.18
C SER A 113 17.96 -14.13 3.89
N ARG A 114 16.85 -14.86 3.70
CA ARG A 114 15.94 -14.77 2.55
C ARG A 114 14.53 -15.19 2.93
N VAL A 115 13.53 -14.64 2.25
CA VAL A 115 12.16 -15.15 2.31
C VAL A 115 12.07 -16.49 1.56
N SER A 116 11.63 -17.54 2.25
CA SER A 116 11.50 -18.89 1.69
C SER A 116 10.04 -19.26 1.39
N LYS A 117 9.82 -20.30 0.57
CA LYS A 117 8.48 -20.85 0.32
C LYS A 117 7.80 -21.33 1.61
N VAL A 118 8.59 -21.85 2.57
CA VAL A 118 8.08 -22.29 3.88
C VAL A 118 7.55 -21.10 4.68
N MET A 119 8.22 -19.94 4.64
CA MET A 119 7.73 -18.73 5.32
C MET A 119 6.44 -18.22 4.69
N VAL A 120 6.34 -18.23 3.35
CA VAL A 120 5.10 -17.88 2.65
C VAL A 120 3.98 -18.85 3.05
N ALA A 121 4.24 -20.16 3.08
CA ALA A 121 3.25 -21.15 3.52
C ALA A 121 2.85 -20.97 4.99
N ALA A 122 3.81 -20.76 5.90
CA ALA A 122 3.56 -20.52 7.32
C ALA A 122 2.73 -19.25 7.56
N SER A 123 2.91 -18.22 6.72
CA SER A 123 2.12 -16.99 6.82
C SER A 123 0.64 -17.19 6.51
N ILE A 124 0.28 -18.21 5.73
CA ILE A 124 -1.13 -18.56 5.48
C ILE A 124 -1.76 -19.07 6.78
N GLY A 125 -1.05 -19.90 7.54
CA GLY A 125 -1.49 -20.35 8.87
C GLY A 125 -1.61 -19.18 9.85
N ALA A 126 -0.60 -18.29 9.88
CA ALA A 126 -0.65 -17.08 10.71
C ALA A 126 -1.83 -16.17 10.36
N ALA A 127 -2.11 -16.00 9.06
CA ALA A 127 -3.27 -15.25 8.59
C ALA A 127 -4.57 -15.91 9.02
N ALA A 128 -4.71 -17.23 8.87
CA ALA A 128 -5.90 -17.95 9.31
C ALA A 128 -6.15 -17.77 10.82
N CYS A 129 -5.12 -17.88 11.65
CA CYS A 129 -5.21 -17.60 13.09
C CYS A 129 -5.59 -16.14 13.38
N ALA A 130 -5.01 -15.18 12.67
CA ALA A 130 -5.32 -13.76 12.84
C ALA A 130 -6.74 -13.40 12.40
N TRP A 131 -7.25 -14.05 11.35
CA TRP A 131 -8.65 -13.92 10.92
C TRP A 131 -9.62 -14.53 11.94
N ALA A 132 -9.27 -15.67 12.55
CA ALA A 132 -10.05 -16.26 13.64
C ALA A 132 -10.04 -15.39 14.91
N LEU A 133 -8.91 -14.75 15.24
CA LEU A 133 -8.87 -13.79 16.35
C LEU A 133 -9.73 -12.55 16.09
N ARG A 134 -9.77 -12.07 14.83
CA ARG A 134 -10.62 -10.93 14.47
C ARG A 134 -12.10 -11.20 14.72
N SER A 135 -12.60 -12.41 14.49
CA SER A 135 -14.00 -12.73 14.75
C SER A 135 -14.36 -12.72 16.24
N GLU A 136 -13.37 -12.87 17.12
CA GLU A 136 -13.58 -12.92 18.58
C GLU A 136 -13.37 -11.57 19.26
N ILE A 137 -12.33 -10.82 18.86
CA ILE A 137 -11.87 -9.61 19.56
C ILE A 137 -11.71 -8.39 18.65
N GLU A 138 -12.18 -8.47 17.41
CA GLU A 138 -12.14 -7.39 16.39
C GLU A 138 -10.74 -6.86 16.05
N LEU A 139 -9.69 -7.56 16.50
CA LEU A 139 -8.32 -7.12 16.33
C LEU A 139 -7.86 -7.23 14.86
N VAL A 140 -7.44 -6.11 14.28
CA VAL A 140 -6.91 -6.04 12.91
C VAL A 140 -5.41 -5.80 12.96
N THR A 141 -4.65 -6.74 12.39
CA THR A 141 -3.19 -6.73 12.39
C THR A 141 -2.62 -7.05 11.01
N VAL A 142 -1.33 -6.81 10.88
CA VAL A 142 -0.52 -7.20 9.73
C VAL A 142 -0.56 -8.71 9.42
N PHE A 143 -0.79 -9.57 10.43
CA PHE A 143 -0.80 -11.02 10.24
C PHE A 143 -1.91 -11.49 9.30
N GLN A 144 -3.07 -10.81 9.29
CA GLN A 144 -4.16 -11.10 8.34
C GLN A 144 -3.75 -10.95 6.87
N TYR A 145 -2.75 -10.10 6.59
CA TYR A 145 -2.34 -9.70 5.25
C TYR A 145 -0.90 -10.12 4.91
N LEU A 146 -0.22 -10.79 5.85
CA LEU A 146 1.16 -11.22 5.72
C LEU A 146 1.43 -12.11 4.50
N PRO A 147 0.52 -13.01 4.05
CA PRO A 147 0.74 -13.77 2.82
C PRO A 147 0.93 -12.90 1.59
N ALA A 148 0.10 -11.89 1.38
CA ALA A 148 0.21 -11.00 0.22
C ALA A 148 1.57 -10.29 0.21
N PHE A 149 1.97 -9.76 1.36
CA PHE A 149 3.26 -9.08 1.53
C PHE A 149 4.45 -10.03 1.30
N LEU A 150 4.44 -11.23 1.90
CA LEU A 150 5.55 -12.18 1.74
C LEU A 150 5.65 -12.77 0.34
N ILE A 151 4.56 -12.84 -0.43
CA ILE A 151 4.64 -13.16 -1.87
C ILE A 151 5.53 -12.13 -2.57
N GLY A 152 5.30 -10.83 -2.35
CA GLY A 152 6.14 -9.78 -2.93
C GLY A 152 7.60 -9.86 -2.50
N ALA A 153 7.84 -10.03 -1.20
CA ALA A 153 9.19 -10.16 -0.65
C ALA A 153 9.91 -11.41 -1.20
N TYR A 154 9.20 -12.52 -1.36
CA TYR A 154 9.73 -13.76 -1.95
C TYR A 154 10.21 -13.55 -3.39
N PHE A 155 9.42 -12.86 -4.23
CA PHE A 155 9.78 -12.57 -5.62
C PHE A 155 11.06 -11.76 -5.73
N TYR A 156 11.22 -10.73 -4.88
CA TYR A 156 12.42 -9.92 -4.85
C TYR A 156 13.66 -10.73 -4.40
N ASP A 157 13.59 -11.40 -3.24
CA ASP A 157 14.73 -12.11 -2.66
C ASP A 157 15.24 -13.26 -3.53
N ASN A 158 14.31 -13.96 -4.18
CA ASN A 158 14.63 -15.13 -5.00
C ASN A 158 14.82 -14.77 -6.48
N ARG A 159 14.76 -13.48 -6.83
CA ARG A 159 14.93 -12.96 -8.20
C ARG A 159 14.08 -13.73 -9.21
N VAL A 160 12.81 -13.98 -8.85
CA VAL A 160 11.91 -14.79 -9.66
C VAL A 160 11.52 -14.01 -10.91
N HIS A 161 12.04 -14.43 -12.05
CA HIS A 161 11.71 -13.84 -13.34
C HIS A 161 10.38 -14.39 -13.87
N VAL A 162 9.49 -13.50 -14.34
CA VAL A 162 8.22 -13.89 -14.96
C VAL A 162 8.25 -13.60 -16.45
N SER A 163 8.17 -14.66 -17.25
CA SER A 163 8.12 -14.51 -18.72
C SER A 163 6.89 -13.71 -19.16
N LYS A 164 7.02 -12.96 -20.26
CA LYS A 164 5.89 -12.24 -20.90
C LYS A 164 4.71 -13.16 -21.15
N ARG A 165 4.96 -14.40 -21.60
CA ARG A 165 3.88 -15.38 -21.85
C ARG A 165 3.11 -15.71 -20.56
N ALA A 166 3.81 -15.97 -19.46
CA ALA A 166 3.17 -16.23 -18.17
C ALA A 166 2.36 -15.02 -17.66
N ALA A 167 2.85 -13.79 -17.87
CA ALA A 167 2.13 -12.57 -17.53
C ALA A 167 0.80 -12.42 -18.30
N HIS A 168 0.81 -12.64 -19.62
CA HIS A 168 -0.41 -12.58 -20.43
C HIS A 168 -1.39 -13.71 -20.08
N ILE A 169 -0.90 -14.92 -19.83
CA ILE A 169 -1.74 -16.05 -19.36
C ILE A 169 -2.38 -15.70 -18.02
N SER A 170 -1.61 -15.14 -17.09
CA SER A 170 -2.11 -14.66 -15.80
C SER A 170 -3.22 -13.61 -15.96
N ALA A 171 -3.02 -12.60 -16.81
CA ALA A 171 -4.04 -11.60 -17.07
C ALA A 171 -5.32 -12.20 -17.71
N ALA A 172 -5.17 -13.10 -18.68
CA ALA A 172 -6.29 -13.78 -19.33
C ALA A 172 -7.06 -14.67 -18.33
N LEU A 173 -6.35 -15.44 -17.51
CA LEU A 173 -6.94 -16.26 -16.45
C LEU A 173 -7.66 -15.39 -15.41
N PHE A 174 -7.05 -14.27 -14.99
CA PHE A 174 -7.70 -13.34 -14.07
C PHE A 174 -9.02 -12.84 -14.64
N VAL A 175 -9.06 -12.42 -15.91
CA VAL A 175 -10.30 -11.97 -16.57
C VAL A 175 -11.33 -13.10 -16.65
N LEU A 176 -10.92 -14.29 -17.11
CA LEU A 176 -11.80 -15.46 -17.22
C LEU A 176 -12.40 -15.85 -15.87
N VAL A 177 -11.55 -16.03 -14.85
CA VAL A 177 -11.97 -16.37 -13.49
C VAL A 177 -12.88 -15.30 -12.91
N SER A 178 -12.57 -14.02 -13.13
CA SER A 178 -13.43 -12.92 -12.67
C SER A 178 -14.81 -12.96 -13.33
N ALA A 179 -14.88 -13.26 -14.63
CA ALA A 179 -16.15 -13.39 -15.35
C ALA A 179 -16.98 -14.57 -14.81
N VAL A 180 -16.34 -15.72 -14.56
CA VAL A 180 -17.01 -16.89 -13.96
C VAL A 180 -17.51 -16.56 -12.56
N LEU A 181 -16.66 -16.02 -11.69
CA LEU A 181 -17.00 -15.68 -10.31
C LEU A 181 -18.11 -14.60 -10.23
N ALA A 182 -18.22 -13.72 -11.22
CA ALA A 182 -19.27 -12.71 -11.28
C ALA A 182 -20.67 -13.26 -11.62
N VAL A 183 -20.75 -14.42 -12.30
CA VAL A 183 -22.02 -15.05 -12.69
C VAL A 183 -22.51 -16.05 -11.64
N LEU A 184 -21.60 -16.66 -10.87
CA LEU A 184 -21.96 -17.61 -9.83
C LEU A 184 -22.59 -16.90 -8.62
N PRO A 185 -23.82 -17.26 -8.19
CA PRO A 185 -24.53 -16.58 -7.10
C PRO A 185 -23.74 -16.53 -5.78
N ALA A 186 -22.96 -17.57 -5.49
CA ALA A 186 -22.16 -17.66 -4.26
C ALA A 186 -20.98 -16.67 -4.21
N THR A 187 -20.44 -16.27 -5.36
CA THR A 187 -19.24 -15.42 -5.45
C THR A 187 -19.51 -14.04 -6.03
N ALA A 188 -20.62 -13.86 -6.75
CA ALA A 188 -21.00 -12.58 -7.33
C ALA A 188 -21.04 -11.43 -6.31
N PRO A 189 -21.55 -11.61 -5.06
CA PRO A 189 -21.54 -10.55 -4.05
C PRO A 189 -20.13 -10.05 -3.66
N PHE A 190 -19.10 -10.89 -3.85
CA PHE A 190 -17.72 -10.51 -3.57
C PHE A 190 -17.11 -9.62 -4.67
N LEU A 191 -17.61 -9.72 -5.92
CA LEU A 191 -17.16 -8.88 -7.05
C LEU A 191 -18.10 -7.71 -7.34
N LEU A 192 -19.38 -7.85 -7.02
CA LEU A 192 -20.44 -6.90 -7.29
C LEU A 192 -21.07 -6.48 -5.97
N LYS A 193 -20.93 -5.20 -5.62
CA LYS A 193 -21.40 -4.65 -4.35
C LYS A 193 -22.90 -4.85 -4.19
N THR A 194 -23.27 -5.50 -3.10
CA THR A 194 -24.62 -5.60 -2.56
C THR A 194 -24.80 -4.56 -1.45
N THR A 195 -25.93 -4.59 -0.74
CA THR A 195 -26.21 -3.70 0.40
C THR A 195 -25.27 -3.95 1.59
N ILE A 196 -24.76 -5.16 1.75
CA ILE A 196 -23.88 -5.58 2.84
C ILE A 196 -22.62 -6.20 2.24
N LEU A 197 -21.44 -5.70 2.63
CA LEU A 197 -20.18 -6.28 2.19
C LEU A 197 -20.06 -7.71 2.74
N PRO A 198 -19.84 -8.74 1.90
CA PRO A 198 -19.74 -10.11 2.39
C PRO A 198 -18.58 -10.28 3.37
N GLU A 199 -18.85 -10.99 4.46
CA GLU A 199 -17.78 -11.47 5.34
C GLU A 199 -16.76 -12.29 4.55
N GLY A 200 -15.48 -12.14 4.88
CA GLY A 200 -14.40 -12.79 4.13
C GLY A 200 -14.03 -12.10 2.81
N THR A 201 -14.56 -10.91 2.48
CA THR A 201 -14.15 -10.17 1.25
C THR A 201 -12.63 -9.99 1.12
N ALA A 202 -11.93 -9.77 2.23
CA ALA A 202 -10.47 -9.67 2.23
C ALA A 202 -9.78 -11.00 1.90
N VAL A 203 -10.22 -12.10 2.52
CA VAL A 203 -9.71 -13.45 2.22
C VAL A 203 -9.99 -13.82 0.77
N PHE A 204 -11.22 -13.57 0.30
CA PHE A 204 -11.60 -13.75 -1.10
C PHE A 204 -10.68 -12.96 -2.04
N SER A 205 -10.46 -11.67 -1.77
CA SER A 205 -9.58 -10.81 -2.56
C SER A 205 -8.13 -11.29 -2.56
N MET A 206 -7.66 -11.85 -1.44
CA MET A 206 -6.31 -12.41 -1.29
C MET A 206 -6.13 -13.71 -2.09
N VAL A 207 -7.17 -14.52 -2.22
CA VAL A 207 -7.15 -15.69 -3.13
C VAL A 207 -7.27 -15.23 -4.59
N TRP A 208 -8.16 -14.29 -4.86
CA TRP A 208 -8.42 -13.77 -6.21
C TRP A 208 -7.19 -13.06 -6.81
N MET A 209 -6.40 -12.34 -6.01
CA MET A 209 -5.17 -11.71 -6.49
C MET A 209 -4.13 -12.70 -7.03
N LEU A 210 -4.15 -13.99 -6.60
CA LEU A 210 -3.18 -14.99 -7.02
C LEU A 210 -3.14 -15.16 -8.54
N PHE A 211 -4.30 -15.02 -9.20
CA PHE A 211 -4.40 -15.08 -10.66
C PHE A 211 -3.71 -13.90 -11.36
N LEU A 212 -3.48 -12.79 -10.66
CA LEU A 212 -2.84 -11.58 -11.19
C LEU A 212 -1.36 -11.43 -10.76
N VAL A 213 -0.87 -12.27 -9.83
CA VAL A 213 0.51 -12.18 -9.31
C VAL A 213 1.56 -12.20 -10.42
N PRO A 214 1.57 -13.18 -11.36
CA PRO A 214 2.58 -13.18 -12.43
C PRO A 214 2.52 -11.91 -13.30
N TYR A 215 1.33 -11.42 -13.63
CA TYR A 215 1.18 -10.19 -14.41
C TYR A 215 1.78 -8.97 -13.68
N VAL A 216 1.45 -8.79 -12.40
CA VAL A 216 1.96 -7.67 -11.59
C VAL A 216 3.47 -7.80 -11.37
N MET A 217 4.00 -9.01 -11.16
CA MET A 217 5.45 -9.19 -10.97
C MET A 217 6.23 -8.93 -12.27
N ALA A 218 5.70 -9.35 -13.41
CA ALA A 218 6.31 -9.05 -14.70
C ALA A 218 6.32 -7.55 -15.02
N SER A 219 5.34 -6.78 -14.51
CA SER A 219 5.32 -5.33 -14.74
C SER A 219 6.42 -4.58 -13.97
N LEU A 220 6.91 -5.14 -12.85
CA LEU A 220 8.01 -4.56 -12.08
C LEU A 220 9.37 -4.65 -12.79
N GLU A 221 9.50 -5.54 -13.78
CA GLU A 221 10.71 -5.65 -14.60
C GLU A 221 10.76 -4.61 -15.72
N ILE A 222 9.65 -3.91 -15.98
CA ILE A 222 9.58 -2.86 -16.98
C ILE A 222 10.18 -1.58 -16.38
N GLN A 223 11.12 -0.97 -17.10
CA GLN A 223 11.71 0.29 -16.66
C GLN A 223 10.66 1.41 -16.64
N SER A 224 10.40 1.98 -15.46
CA SER A 224 9.49 3.10 -15.31
C SER A 224 10.00 4.36 -16.01
N THR A 225 9.17 4.94 -16.87
CA THR A 225 9.39 6.27 -17.45
C THR A 225 9.22 7.37 -16.40
N PRO A 226 9.71 8.61 -16.65
CA PRO A 226 9.48 9.72 -15.73
C PRO A 226 7.99 9.98 -15.46
N LEU A 227 7.14 9.89 -16.49
CA LEU A 227 5.70 10.05 -16.35
C LEU A 227 5.09 8.97 -15.45
N ASP A 228 5.46 7.71 -15.67
CA ASP A 228 5.00 6.58 -14.85
C ASP A 228 5.35 6.78 -13.37
N ARG A 229 6.57 7.23 -13.07
CA ARG A 229 6.97 7.57 -11.68
C ARG A 229 6.15 8.73 -11.09
N HIS A 230 5.85 9.74 -11.89
CA HIS A 230 5.01 10.85 -11.44
C HIS A 230 3.58 10.39 -11.13
N LEU A 231 2.98 9.58 -12.00
CA LEU A 231 1.66 8.99 -11.78
C LEU A 231 1.65 8.08 -10.54
N GLY A 232 2.69 7.26 -10.37
CA GLY A 232 2.89 6.44 -9.18
C GLY A 232 2.95 7.27 -7.89
N ASN A 233 3.65 8.41 -7.89
CA ASN A 233 3.69 9.29 -6.72
C ASN A 233 2.35 9.99 -6.45
N ILE A 234 1.67 10.47 -7.49
CA ILE A 234 0.34 11.13 -7.38
C ILE A 234 -0.72 10.14 -6.86
N SER A 235 -0.55 8.84 -7.10
CA SER A 235 -1.49 7.82 -6.63
C SER A 235 -1.72 7.84 -5.12
N TYR A 236 -0.72 8.25 -4.32
CA TYR A 236 -0.83 8.31 -2.87
C TYR A 236 -1.71 9.48 -2.39
N PRO A 237 -1.45 10.76 -2.75
CA PRO A 237 -2.40 11.85 -2.49
C PRO A 237 -3.81 11.58 -3.05
N PHE A 238 -3.91 10.98 -4.24
CA PHE A 238 -5.19 10.59 -4.82
C PHE A 238 -5.94 9.58 -3.95
N TYR A 239 -5.23 8.57 -3.43
CA TYR A 239 -5.77 7.61 -2.48
C TYR A 239 -6.24 8.27 -1.17
N LEU A 240 -5.52 9.26 -0.65
CA LEU A 240 -5.90 9.92 0.60
C LEU A 240 -7.18 10.76 0.49
N VAL A 241 -7.32 11.54 -0.59
CA VAL A 241 -8.39 12.55 -0.65
C VAL A 241 -9.70 12.04 -1.22
N HIS A 242 -9.69 10.91 -1.95
CA HIS A 242 -10.85 10.53 -2.76
C HIS A 242 -12.13 10.28 -1.97
N THR A 243 -12.07 9.70 -0.77
CA THR A 243 -13.28 9.41 0.03
C THR A 243 -13.92 10.68 0.54
N ILE A 244 -13.13 11.64 1.02
CA ILE A 244 -13.61 12.96 1.47
C ILE A 244 -14.21 13.74 0.30
N VAL A 245 -13.55 13.72 -0.86
CA VAL A 245 -14.10 14.34 -2.08
C VAL A 245 -15.41 13.66 -2.49
N LEU A 246 -15.48 12.32 -2.48
CA LEU A 246 -16.71 11.59 -2.81
C LEU A 246 -17.85 11.90 -1.83
N TYR A 247 -17.54 12.00 -0.54
CA TYR A 247 -18.50 12.41 0.48
C TYR A 247 -19.03 13.82 0.20
N ALA A 248 -18.14 14.79 0.00
CA ALA A 248 -18.51 16.17 -0.32
C ALA A 248 -19.34 16.26 -1.61
N MET A 249 -18.94 15.56 -2.69
CA MET A 249 -19.70 15.56 -3.94
C MET A 249 -21.08 14.90 -3.80
N THR A 250 -21.24 13.93 -2.88
CA THR A 250 -22.55 13.32 -2.60
C THR A 250 -23.52 14.29 -1.93
N MET A 251 -23.02 15.27 -1.18
CA MET A 251 -23.84 16.31 -0.57
C MET A 251 -24.23 17.42 -1.57
N LEU A 252 -23.43 17.61 -2.62
CA LEU A 252 -23.60 18.72 -3.57
C LEU A 252 -24.33 18.34 -4.86
N LEU A 253 -24.15 17.10 -5.34
CA LEU A 253 -24.57 16.67 -6.67
C LEU A 253 -25.35 15.36 -6.64
N GLY A 254 -26.36 15.27 -7.51
CA GLY A 254 -27.05 14.02 -7.83
C GLY A 254 -26.34 13.23 -8.94
N GLY A 255 -26.89 12.07 -9.30
CA GLY A 255 -26.65 11.47 -10.61
C GLY A 255 -25.21 11.04 -10.96
N MET A 256 -24.90 11.17 -12.25
CA MET A 256 -23.65 10.74 -12.89
C MET A 256 -22.61 11.86 -12.89
N GLU A 257 -23.06 13.10 -12.96
CA GLU A 257 -22.30 14.34 -12.81
C GLU A 257 -21.47 14.32 -11.53
N ARG A 258 -22.02 13.78 -10.43
CA ARG A 258 -21.29 13.55 -9.18
C ARG A 258 -20.01 12.74 -9.37
N LYS A 259 -20.04 11.66 -10.16
CA LYS A 259 -18.88 10.77 -10.33
C LYS A 259 -17.77 11.45 -11.14
N VAL A 260 -18.17 12.18 -12.18
CA VAL A 260 -17.25 12.95 -13.03
C VAL A 260 -16.62 14.08 -12.22
N ALA A 261 -17.44 14.85 -11.49
CA ALA A 261 -16.97 15.90 -10.59
C ALA A 261 -16.02 15.35 -9.52
N ALA A 262 -16.35 14.21 -8.90
CA ALA A 262 -15.47 13.58 -7.92
C ALA A 262 -14.12 13.17 -8.52
N LEU A 263 -14.09 12.61 -9.74
CA LEU A 263 -12.84 12.24 -10.40
C LEU A 263 -11.97 13.47 -10.71
N ILE A 264 -12.57 14.53 -11.25
CA ILE A 264 -11.88 15.77 -11.58
C ILE A 264 -11.33 16.42 -10.31
N THR A 265 -12.18 16.60 -9.29
CA THR A 265 -11.80 17.24 -8.02
C THR A 265 -10.75 16.44 -7.27
N THR A 266 -10.88 15.10 -7.21
CA THR A 266 -9.86 14.23 -6.59
C THR A 266 -8.53 14.36 -7.33
N SER A 267 -8.54 14.34 -8.66
CA SER A 267 -7.31 14.45 -9.47
C SER A 267 -6.64 15.80 -9.30
N ALA A 268 -7.41 16.90 -9.32
CA ALA A 268 -6.91 18.25 -9.13
C ALA A 268 -6.29 18.44 -7.73
N LEU A 269 -7.01 18.00 -6.69
CA LEU A 269 -6.54 18.08 -5.31
C LEU A 269 -5.31 17.21 -5.07
N ALA A 270 -5.29 15.98 -5.62
CA ALA A 270 -4.14 15.09 -5.55
C ALA A 270 -2.90 15.69 -6.22
N LEU A 271 -3.07 16.30 -7.40
CA LEU A 271 -1.98 17.00 -8.10
C LEU A 271 -1.46 18.19 -7.30
N MET A 272 -2.36 18.98 -6.71
CA MET A 272 -2.00 20.11 -5.85
C MET A 272 -1.18 19.64 -4.65
N ILE A 273 -1.67 18.65 -3.90
CA ILE A 273 -0.95 18.08 -2.74
C ILE A 273 0.38 17.47 -3.18
N TYR A 274 0.41 16.80 -4.32
CA TYR A 274 1.63 16.22 -4.86
C TYR A 274 2.72 17.27 -5.10
N VAL A 275 2.36 18.39 -5.75
CA VAL A 275 3.30 19.45 -6.11
C VAL A 275 3.72 20.27 -4.89
N VAL A 276 2.76 20.63 -4.04
CA VAL A 276 2.95 21.57 -2.93
C VAL A 276 3.54 20.89 -1.68
N ALA A 277 3.16 19.65 -1.39
CA ALA A 277 3.51 18.97 -0.15
C ALA A 277 4.36 17.71 -0.39
N ASP A 278 3.83 16.70 -1.09
CA ASP A 278 4.46 15.37 -1.19
C ASP A 278 5.87 15.46 -1.81
N ARG A 279 6.00 16.11 -2.97
CA ARG A 279 7.29 16.20 -3.68
C ARG A 279 8.36 16.98 -2.87
N PRO A 280 8.07 18.14 -2.26
CA PRO A 280 9.03 18.80 -1.36
C PRO A 280 9.41 17.98 -0.14
N ILE A 281 8.45 17.36 0.54
CA ILE A 281 8.69 16.51 1.71
C ILE A 281 9.57 15.31 1.33
N GLU A 282 9.28 14.67 0.20
CA GLU A 282 10.04 13.53 -0.31
C GLU A 282 11.50 13.92 -0.63
N LYS A 283 11.74 15.10 -1.21
CA LYS A 283 13.09 15.64 -1.41
C LYS A 283 13.82 15.86 -0.08
N LEU A 284 13.16 16.45 0.90
CA LEU A 284 13.72 16.70 2.22
C LEU A 284 14.09 15.39 2.94
N ARG A 285 13.15 14.43 2.93
CA ARG A 285 13.33 13.09 3.47
C ARG A 285 14.52 12.40 2.82
N ASN A 286 14.63 12.46 1.49
CA ASN A 286 15.75 11.82 0.79
C ASN A 286 17.10 12.52 1.08
N ARG A 287 17.11 13.83 1.35
CA ARG A 287 18.32 14.56 1.74
C ARG A 287 18.86 14.11 3.10
N TYR A 288 18.00 13.89 4.09
CA TYR A 288 18.42 13.63 5.47
C TYR A 288 18.40 12.15 5.88
N LEU A 289 17.50 11.34 5.30
CA LEU A 289 17.24 9.96 5.73
C LEU A 289 17.73 8.89 4.74
N SER A 290 18.32 9.27 3.59
CA SER A 290 18.92 8.31 2.66
C SER A 290 20.38 8.02 3.03
N PRO A 291 20.74 6.77 3.37
CA PRO A 291 22.11 6.40 3.74
C PRO A 291 23.16 6.74 2.65
N GLY A 292 22.75 6.72 1.37
CA GLY A 292 23.62 6.99 0.22
C GLY A 292 24.29 8.36 0.18
N ASN A 293 23.73 9.38 0.86
CA ASN A 293 24.36 10.72 0.90
C ASN A 293 25.43 10.86 1.98
N LYS A 294 25.37 10.08 3.07
CA LYS A 294 26.38 10.14 4.14
C LYS A 294 27.63 9.31 3.80
N ALA A 295 27.48 8.24 3.02
CA ALA A 295 28.62 7.44 2.53
C ALA A 295 29.49 8.26 1.55
N LYS A 296 28.88 9.05 0.66
CA LYS A 296 29.60 9.91 -0.30
C LYS A 296 30.25 11.14 0.35
N ALA A 297 29.70 11.63 1.47
CA ALA A 297 30.26 12.75 2.22
C ALA A 297 31.42 12.35 3.16
N ARG A 298 31.50 11.08 3.57
CA ARG A 298 32.62 10.54 4.38
C ARG A 298 33.78 9.98 3.54
N SER A 299 33.61 9.83 2.23
CA SER A 299 34.62 9.28 1.32
C SER A 299 35.42 10.35 0.56
N VAL A 300 35.26 11.64 0.89
CA VAL A 300 36.19 12.68 0.43
C VAL A 300 37.25 12.80 1.52
N PRO A 301 38.50 12.33 1.29
CA PRO A 301 39.58 12.64 2.20
C PRO A 301 39.71 14.15 2.27
N ASP A 302 39.82 14.69 3.48
CA ASP A 302 40.25 16.07 3.67
C ASP A 302 41.59 16.26 2.93
N PRO A 303 41.68 17.13 1.91
CA PRO A 303 42.93 17.39 1.20
C PRO A 303 44.03 17.94 2.11
N ALA A 304 43.69 18.35 3.34
CA ALA A 304 44.64 18.85 4.33
C ALA A 304 45.49 17.76 5.00
N LEU A 305 45.13 16.47 4.93
CA LEU A 305 45.88 15.38 5.57
C LEU A 305 46.88 14.66 4.65
N SER A 306 47.00 15.05 3.38
CA SER A 306 48.03 14.55 2.46
C SER A 306 49.25 15.47 2.33
N ARG A 307 49.34 16.49 3.20
CA ARG A 307 50.47 17.43 3.26
C ARG A 307 50.97 17.58 4.69
N LEU A 308 51.47 16.49 5.26
CA LEU A 308 52.49 16.57 6.31
C LEU A 308 53.65 15.67 5.89
N PRO A 309 54.90 16.16 5.98
CA PRO A 309 56.10 15.47 5.48
C PRO A 309 56.40 14.17 6.20
#